data_AF-A0A7S3CCE7-F1
#
_entry.id   AF-A0A7S3CCE7-F1
#
_cell.length_a   1.000
_cell.length_b   1.000
_cell.length_c   1.000
_cell.angle_alpha   90.00
_cell.angle_beta   90.00
_cell.angle_gamma   90.00
#
_symmetry.space_group_name_H-M   'P 1'
#
loop_
_entity.id
_entity.type
_entity.pdbx_description
1 polymer ?
#
loop_
_entity_poly.entity_id
_entity_poly.type
_entity_poly.pdbx_seq_one_letter_code
_entity_poly.pdbx_strand_id
1 'polypeptide(L)'
;MESRRRGVHGTSGEGEYVELEVLEEGERPTSSSTSGIHAALSEGRPVTGPRATRWSTSSLVLLGFGISLCSFLFGSAWRSVSSSDPYLQNHDGGSDPAHLSLPSDTYKKPLVIGHRGSCGMLPEHTLEGYKLAIKQEADCIECDVILTKDAVAICRHDLTLESTTDVANRTEFAHMRTTRMVEGEEVTGWFAVDFTVAQIKTLRAKQRMDFRDPNYNGLFEVATLQEQIDLVKAGKGDGDDVVEEESERVRWHLRLLDWFLGARGGGSDLGKAGAIEKGTTCLYPEMKSTAWHNSLGLWGGRRSEDIILEVLRKNGYSSKDDDIYLQSFETEDLLHVHSRSSIKLIQLIGAPDVIQWDTKRPYSELLSEKGMHEIAGYAFAVSPSKNDICPKNETTGYIDEASIQKGKAFIDMVHSKGLQAHPWVLRDENRYLAWNYGQDAYNEYTLFIKEVGVDGFFTDFPQTASNYIRLFEMDLRQQTRLP
;
A
#
# COMPACT_ATOMS: atom_id res chain seq x y z
N MET A 1 18.42 50.24 23.27
CA MET A 1 18.57 48.78 23.47
C MET A 1 17.48 48.13 22.65
N GLU A 2 17.79 47.83 21.39
CA GLU A 2 16.81 47.32 20.42
C GLU A 2 17.62 46.50 19.41
N SER A 3 17.46 45.17 19.42
CA SER A 3 18.18 44.27 18.51
C SER A 3 17.23 43.72 17.45
N ARG A 4 17.59 44.01 16.20
CA ARG A 4 16.96 43.60 14.94
C ARG A 4 16.72 42.08 14.86
N ARG A 5 15.50 41.68 14.50
CA ARG A 5 15.20 40.38 13.89
C ARG A 5 15.59 40.43 12.41
N ARG A 6 16.40 39.48 11.94
CA ARG A 6 16.55 39.14 10.52
C ARG A 6 15.67 37.92 10.25
N GLY A 7 14.82 38.04 9.24
CA GLY A 7 14.10 36.91 8.66
C GLY A 7 15.05 36.00 7.89
N VAL A 8 14.75 34.70 7.93
CA VAL A 8 15.29 33.69 7.03
C VAL A 8 14.05 32.99 6.46
N HIS A 9 13.86 33.12 5.15
CA HIS A 9 12.94 32.29 4.37
C HIS A 9 13.50 30.88 4.34
N GLY A 10 12.76 29.92 4.92
CA GLY A 10 12.95 28.50 4.68
C GLY A 10 11.92 28.03 3.65
N THR A 11 12.40 27.47 2.56
CA THR A 11 11.63 26.75 1.55
C THR A 11 11.22 25.40 2.13
N SER A 12 9.91 25.12 2.13
CA SER A 12 9.29 23.88 2.57
C SER A 12 9.58 22.74 1.59
N GLY A 13 10.23 21.69 2.08
CA GLY A 13 10.21 20.37 1.45
C GLY A 13 8.99 19.62 1.99
N GLU A 14 8.08 19.25 1.09
CA GLU A 14 6.89 18.46 1.40
C GLU A 14 7.28 17.01 1.67
N GLY A 15 7.44 16.66 2.95
CA GLY A 15 7.16 15.30 3.40
C GLY A 15 5.64 15.14 3.44
N GLU A 16 5.09 14.12 2.76
CA GLU A 16 3.66 13.79 2.76
C GLU A 16 3.18 13.40 4.19
N TYR A 17 2.96 14.41 5.03
CA TYR A 17 1.85 14.42 5.97
C TYR A 17 0.69 15.05 5.23
N VAL A 18 -0.40 14.30 5.04
CA VAL A 18 -1.61 14.83 4.42
C VAL A 18 -2.16 15.91 5.36
N GLU A 19 -2.05 17.15 4.93
CA GLU A 19 -2.65 18.33 5.55
C GLU A 19 -4.18 18.14 5.60
N LEU A 20 -4.75 18.21 6.81
CA LEU A 20 -6.19 18.14 7.03
C LEU A 20 -6.83 19.48 6.59
N GLU A 21 -7.28 19.58 5.34
CA GLU A 21 -8.15 20.69 4.94
C GLU A 21 -9.53 20.53 5.59
N VAL A 22 -9.76 21.33 6.62
CA VAL A 22 -11.06 21.56 7.25
C VAL A 22 -11.83 22.56 6.39
N LEU A 23 -12.86 22.10 5.68
CA LEU A 23 -13.82 23.00 5.05
C LEU A 23 -14.77 23.57 6.12
N GLU A 24 -14.59 24.85 6.45
CA GLU A 24 -15.61 25.65 7.16
C GLU A 24 -16.68 26.14 6.16
N GLU A 25 -17.95 25.81 6.42
CA GLU A 25 -19.11 26.44 5.77
C GLU A 25 -19.56 27.69 6.56
N GLY A 26 -19.71 28.81 5.84
CA GLY A 26 -20.37 30.05 6.26
C GLY A 26 -19.63 31.27 5.69
N GLU A 27 -20.19 32.29 5.06
CA GLU A 27 -21.54 32.87 5.07
C GLU A 27 -21.84 33.58 3.73
N ARG A 28 -23.13 33.79 3.43
CA ARG A 28 -23.59 34.69 2.35
C ARG A 28 -23.31 36.16 2.71
N PRO A 29 -23.24 37.02 1.69
CA PRO A 29 -23.94 38.30 1.79
C PRO A 29 -24.89 38.58 0.61
N THR A 30 -26.01 39.17 1.00
CA THR A 30 -27.10 39.74 0.22
C THR A 30 -26.76 41.11 -0.39
N SER A 31 -27.32 41.39 -1.56
CA SER A 31 -27.86 42.68 -2.08
C SER A 31 -27.81 42.63 -3.62
N SER A 32 -28.66 43.25 -4.43
CA SER A 32 -29.93 43.98 -4.29
C SER A 32 -30.43 44.31 -5.71
N SER A 33 -31.75 44.36 -5.92
CA SER A 33 -32.49 45.18 -6.92
C SER A 33 -32.26 44.87 -8.42
N THR A 34 -33.23 44.85 -9.34
CA THR A 34 -34.59 45.42 -9.38
C THR A 34 -35.39 44.85 -10.57
N SER A 35 -36.67 44.58 -10.33
CA SER A 35 -37.86 44.87 -11.16
C SER A 35 -38.01 44.47 -12.64
N GLY A 36 -39.14 43.78 -12.89
CA GLY A 36 -40.10 44.05 -13.99
C GLY A 36 -39.77 43.33 -15.29
N ILE A 37 -40.62 42.46 -15.81
CA ILE A 37 -41.84 42.87 -16.55
C ILE A 37 -42.87 41.72 -16.51
N HIS A 38 -44.11 42.11 -16.21
CA HIS A 38 -45.35 41.35 -16.42
C HIS A 38 -45.60 41.07 -17.91
N ALA A 39 -46.14 39.89 -18.26
CA ALA A 39 -47.28 39.82 -19.18
C ALA A 39 -47.97 38.44 -19.11
N ALA A 40 -49.28 38.49 -19.18
CA ALA A 40 -50.23 37.46 -18.80
C ALA A 40 -50.61 36.48 -19.93
N LEU A 41 -51.22 35.39 -19.47
CA LEU A 41 -51.93 34.35 -20.19
C LEU A 41 -53.02 34.88 -21.14
N SER A 42 -53.16 34.26 -22.32
CA SER A 42 -54.48 34.02 -22.95
C SER A 42 -54.44 32.87 -23.98
N GLU A 43 -55.20 31.83 -23.67
CA GLU A 43 -55.95 30.87 -24.50
C GLU A 43 -55.62 30.60 -25.98
N GLY A 44 -55.50 29.31 -26.34
CA GLY A 44 -55.57 28.79 -27.72
C GLY A 44 -55.46 27.26 -27.79
N ARG A 45 -56.46 26.62 -28.42
CA ARG A 45 -56.78 25.17 -28.50
C ARG A 45 -55.78 24.31 -29.35
N PRO A 46 -55.94 22.96 -29.42
CA PRO A 46 -54.84 21.97 -29.35
C PRO A 46 -54.19 21.63 -30.70
N VAL A 47 -52.90 21.29 -30.67
CA VAL A 47 -52.20 20.67 -31.79
C VAL A 47 -51.87 19.23 -31.44
N THR A 48 -52.54 18.30 -32.13
CA THR A 48 -52.18 16.89 -32.18
C THR A 48 -50.91 16.70 -33.01
N GLY A 49 -49.82 16.31 -32.36
CA GLY A 49 -48.55 15.88 -32.97
C GLY A 49 -48.24 14.41 -32.66
N PRO A 50 -47.45 13.71 -33.50
CA PRO A 50 -47.45 12.26 -33.59
C PRO A 50 -46.83 11.58 -32.37
N ARG A 51 -47.39 10.41 -32.01
CA ARG A 51 -46.86 9.49 -30.99
C ARG A 51 -45.37 9.24 -31.23
N ALA A 52 -44.54 9.69 -30.30
CA ALA A 52 -43.18 9.19 -30.16
C ALA A 52 -43.26 7.68 -29.88
N THR A 53 -42.78 6.86 -30.81
CA THR A 53 -42.58 5.43 -30.58
C THR A 53 -41.49 5.28 -29.53
N ARG A 54 -41.87 4.77 -28.36
CA ARG A 54 -40.95 4.37 -27.29
C ARG A 54 -40.13 3.19 -27.81
N TRP A 55 -38.84 3.38 -28.04
CA TRP A 55 -37.93 2.26 -28.26
C TRP A 55 -37.74 1.55 -26.92
N SER A 56 -37.92 0.24 -26.89
CA SER A 56 -37.63 -0.54 -25.68
C SER A 56 -36.14 -0.48 -25.38
N THR A 57 -35.76 -0.49 -24.10
CA THR A 57 -34.37 -0.45 -23.61
C THR A 57 -33.48 -1.52 -24.26
N SER A 58 -34.06 -2.64 -24.70
CA SER A 58 -33.37 -3.71 -25.43
C SER A 58 -32.85 -3.29 -26.82
N SER A 59 -33.50 -2.34 -27.49
CA SER A 59 -33.11 -1.88 -28.83
C SER A 59 -31.90 -0.92 -28.81
N LEU A 60 -31.68 -0.20 -27.70
CA LEU A 60 -30.50 0.65 -27.49
C LEU A 60 -29.25 -0.16 -27.11
N VAL A 61 -29.42 -1.26 -26.38
CA VAL A 61 -28.33 -2.18 -26.01
C VAL A 61 -27.79 -2.93 -27.24
N LEU A 62 -28.67 -3.33 -28.17
CA LEU A 62 -28.26 -3.98 -29.42
C LEU A 62 -27.52 -3.04 -30.38
N LEU A 63 -27.86 -1.75 -30.41
CA LEU A 63 -27.15 -0.76 -31.23
C LEU A 63 -25.75 -0.45 -30.67
N GLY A 64 -25.59 -0.46 -29.34
CA GLY A 64 -24.29 -0.30 -28.67
C GLY A 64 -23.36 -1.50 -28.87
N PHE A 65 -23.90 -2.72 -28.93
CA PHE A 65 -23.13 -3.93 -29.24
C PHE A 65 -22.65 -3.98 -30.70
N GLY A 66 -23.46 -3.47 -31.64
CA GLY A 66 -23.11 -3.44 -33.06
C GLY A 66 -21.93 -2.52 -33.40
N ILE A 67 -21.79 -1.39 -32.70
CA ILE A 67 -20.68 -0.44 -32.92
C ILE A 67 -19.37 -0.99 -32.33
N SER A 68 -19.42 -1.69 -31.19
CA SER A 68 -18.23 -2.29 -30.57
C SER A 68 -17.66 -3.48 -31.38
N LEU A 69 -18.52 -4.25 -32.06
CA LEU A 69 -18.09 -5.36 -32.91
C LEU A 69 -17.43 -4.89 -34.23
N CYS A 70 -17.87 -3.75 -34.79
CA CYS A 70 -17.26 -3.16 -35.98
C CYS A 70 -15.87 -2.57 -35.71
N SER A 71 -15.61 -2.05 -34.50
CA SER A 71 -14.27 -1.59 -34.09
C SER A 71 -13.27 -2.75 -33.93
N PHE A 72 -13.74 -3.94 -33.57
CA PHE A 72 -12.89 -5.13 -33.42
C PHE A 72 -12.52 -5.77 -34.78
N LEU A 73 -13.40 -5.68 -35.78
CA LEU A 73 -13.16 -6.26 -37.12
C LEU A 73 -12.39 -5.33 -38.07
N PHE A 74 -12.36 -4.01 -37.84
CA PHE A 74 -11.51 -3.08 -38.61
C PHE A 74 -10.09 -2.90 -38.02
N GLY A 75 -9.87 -3.21 -36.73
CA GLY A 75 -8.55 -3.14 -36.09
C GLY A 75 -7.59 -4.27 -36.50
N SER A 76 -8.10 -5.38 -37.02
CA SER A 76 -7.31 -6.54 -37.46
C SER A 76 -6.94 -6.53 -38.95
N ALA A 77 -7.32 -5.51 -39.72
CA ALA A 77 -7.01 -5.41 -41.15
C ALA A 77 -5.79 -4.52 -41.48
N TRP A 78 -5.12 -3.93 -40.47
CA TRP A 78 -3.91 -3.12 -40.64
C TRP A 78 -2.76 -3.62 -39.77
N ARG A 79 -2.43 -4.91 -39.90
CA ARG A 79 -1.07 -5.43 -39.68
C ARG A 79 -0.78 -6.53 -40.70
N SER A 80 -0.70 -6.11 -41.95
CA SER A 80 0.02 -6.84 -42.99
C SER A 80 0.69 -5.79 -43.88
N VAL A 81 1.82 -5.28 -43.43
CA VAL A 81 2.79 -4.63 -44.31
C VAL A 81 4.13 -5.31 -44.10
N SER A 82 4.70 -5.63 -45.26
CA SER A 82 5.84 -6.44 -45.60
C SER A 82 7.09 -6.30 -44.73
N SER A 83 7.69 -7.47 -44.49
CA SER A 83 9.12 -7.67 -44.33
C SER A 83 9.91 -7.04 -45.50
N SER A 84 10.46 -5.85 -45.30
CA SER A 84 11.66 -5.35 -45.98
C SER A 84 11.94 -3.92 -45.52
N ASP A 85 12.62 -3.77 -44.37
CA ASP A 85 13.30 -2.50 -44.04
C ASP A 85 14.80 -2.66 -44.33
N PRO A 86 15.41 -1.89 -45.25
CA PRO A 86 16.83 -2.01 -45.63
C PRO A 86 17.82 -1.49 -44.59
N TYR A 87 17.39 -1.08 -43.40
CA TYR A 87 18.26 -0.47 -42.37
C TYR A 87 18.92 -1.45 -41.38
N LEU A 88 18.80 -2.76 -41.60
CA LEU A 88 19.46 -3.81 -40.80
C LEU A 88 20.54 -4.57 -41.58
N GLN A 89 21.38 -3.86 -42.32
CA GLN A 89 22.64 -4.43 -42.83
C GLN A 89 23.81 -3.45 -42.64
N ASN A 90 24.87 -3.99 -42.05
CA ASN A 90 26.21 -3.45 -41.85
C ASN A 90 26.43 -2.57 -40.61
N HIS A 91 26.86 -3.22 -39.53
CA HIS A 91 28.11 -2.88 -38.85
C HIS A 91 28.70 -4.14 -38.21
N ASP A 92 29.48 -4.88 -39.00
CA ASP A 92 30.54 -5.73 -38.47
C ASP A 92 31.71 -4.83 -38.03
N GLY A 93 32.17 -5.04 -36.80
CA GLY A 93 33.45 -4.54 -36.31
C GLY A 93 33.35 -3.36 -35.33
N GLY A 94 33.42 -3.68 -34.03
CA GLY A 94 33.80 -2.71 -33.00
C GLY A 94 33.10 -2.90 -31.67
N SER A 95 33.75 -3.63 -30.76
CA SER A 95 33.57 -3.63 -29.29
C SER A 95 32.12 -3.69 -28.77
N ASP A 96 31.61 -4.91 -28.56
CA ASP A 96 30.42 -5.13 -27.74
C ASP A 96 30.79 -5.22 -26.25
N PRO A 97 29.94 -4.72 -25.34
CA PRO A 97 30.27 -4.26 -24.00
C PRO A 97 30.37 -5.43 -23.03
N ALA A 98 30.87 -5.13 -21.82
CA ALA A 98 30.89 -6.04 -20.69
C ALA A 98 29.60 -6.87 -20.61
N HIS A 99 29.71 -8.18 -20.84
CA HIS A 99 28.72 -9.15 -20.39
C HIS A 99 28.56 -8.92 -18.88
N LEU A 100 27.49 -8.22 -18.52
CA LEU A 100 27.07 -8.00 -17.14
C LEU A 100 26.54 -9.35 -16.63
N SER A 101 27.48 -10.23 -16.32
CA SER A 101 27.23 -11.49 -15.66
C SER A 101 26.74 -11.15 -14.25
N LEU A 102 25.46 -11.42 -13.99
CA LEU A 102 24.97 -11.37 -12.63
C LEU A 102 25.64 -12.51 -11.85
N PRO A 103 26.18 -12.25 -10.65
CA PRO A 103 26.79 -13.31 -9.87
C PRO A 103 25.72 -14.29 -9.39
N SER A 104 25.64 -15.41 -10.11
CA SER A 104 24.77 -16.56 -9.90
C SER A 104 24.78 -17.10 -8.46
N ASP A 105 25.89 -16.95 -7.74
CA ASP A 105 26.07 -17.52 -6.40
C ASP A 105 25.68 -16.55 -5.26
N THR A 106 25.28 -15.31 -5.57
CA THR A 106 24.98 -14.26 -4.57
C THR A 106 23.55 -13.74 -4.59
N TYR A 107 22.72 -14.14 -5.57
CA TYR A 107 21.33 -13.69 -5.61
C TYR A 107 20.53 -14.29 -4.44
N LYS A 108 19.99 -13.42 -3.58
CA LYS A 108 18.97 -13.76 -2.60
C LYS A 108 17.67 -13.10 -3.05
N LYS A 109 16.61 -13.90 -3.19
CA LYS A 109 15.28 -13.39 -3.52
C LYS A 109 14.87 -12.36 -2.44
N PRO A 110 14.55 -11.11 -2.82
CA PRO A 110 14.06 -10.14 -1.86
C PRO A 110 12.65 -10.50 -1.39
N LEU A 111 12.32 -10.17 -0.15
CA LEU A 111 10.96 -10.35 0.38
C LEU A 111 9.96 -9.40 -0.30
N VAL A 112 8.89 -9.94 -0.88
CA VAL A 112 7.73 -9.18 -1.33
C VAL A 112 6.75 -9.02 -0.17
N ILE A 113 6.64 -7.80 0.36
CA ILE A 113 5.76 -7.50 1.49
C ILE A 113 4.53 -6.76 0.96
N GLY A 114 3.37 -7.40 1.05
CA GLY A 114 2.08 -6.79 0.68
C GLY A 114 1.71 -5.71 1.68
N HIS A 115 1.97 -4.46 1.32
CA HIS A 115 1.69 -3.28 2.15
C HIS A 115 0.19 -3.13 2.34
N ARG A 116 -0.27 -3.32 3.58
CA ARG A 116 -1.68 -3.36 3.97
C ARG A 116 -2.50 -4.39 3.19
N GLY A 117 -1.84 -5.46 2.73
CA GLY A 117 -2.37 -6.43 1.78
C GLY A 117 -2.12 -6.02 0.33
N SER A 118 -3.13 -6.19 -0.54
CA SER A 118 -3.10 -5.74 -1.94
C SER A 118 -3.85 -4.40 -2.06
N CYS A 119 -3.39 -3.38 -1.31
CA CYS A 119 -4.17 -2.15 -1.12
C CYS A 119 -4.23 -1.23 -2.36
N GLY A 120 -3.40 -1.49 -3.37
CA GLY A 120 -3.54 -0.92 -4.71
C GLY A 120 -4.80 -1.40 -5.45
N MET A 121 -5.33 -2.56 -5.06
CA MET A 121 -6.45 -3.23 -5.73
C MET A 121 -7.73 -3.26 -4.89
N LEU A 122 -7.61 -3.42 -3.57
CA LEU A 122 -8.73 -3.51 -2.62
C LEU A 122 -8.55 -2.52 -1.46
N PRO A 123 -9.62 -2.18 -0.70
CA PRO A 123 -9.47 -1.38 0.51
C PRO A 123 -8.45 -2.00 1.47
N GLU A 124 -7.53 -1.16 1.97
CA GLU A 124 -6.45 -1.55 2.86
C GLU A 124 -6.94 -2.23 4.15
N HIS A 125 -6.12 -3.14 4.69
CA HIS A 125 -6.37 -3.84 5.95
C HIS A 125 -7.72 -4.57 6.07
N THR A 126 -8.14 -5.17 4.95
CA THR A 126 -9.27 -6.10 4.88
C THR A 126 -8.77 -7.53 4.75
N LEU A 127 -9.55 -8.52 5.21
CA LEU A 127 -9.18 -9.92 5.01
C LEU A 127 -9.10 -10.28 3.53
N GLU A 128 -9.94 -9.67 2.70
CA GLU A 128 -9.92 -9.83 1.24
C GLU A 128 -8.66 -9.24 0.61
N GLY A 129 -8.20 -8.07 1.09
CA GLY A 129 -6.92 -7.49 0.71
C GLY A 129 -5.74 -8.41 1.02
N TYR A 130 -5.74 -9.05 2.20
CA TYR A 130 -4.72 -10.02 2.59
C TYR A 130 -4.79 -11.33 1.79
N LYS A 131 -5.99 -11.90 1.61
CA LYS A 131 -6.22 -13.08 0.78
C LYS A 131 -5.72 -12.85 -0.65
N LEU A 132 -5.99 -11.67 -1.21
CA LEU A 132 -5.51 -11.31 -2.54
C LEU A 132 -3.98 -11.19 -2.57
N ALA A 133 -3.34 -10.56 -1.59
CA ALA A 133 -1.88 -10.47 -1.53
C ALA A 133 -1.21 -11.85 -1.47
N ILE A 134 -1.75 -12.78 -0.66
CA ILE A 134 -1.29 -14.18 -0.58
C ILE A 134 -1.43 -14.87 -1.95
N LYS A 135 -2.59 -14.73 -2.60
CA LYS A 135 -2.84 -15.29 -3.94
C LYS A 135 -1.90 -14.69 -5.01
N GLN A 136 -1.47 -13.45 -4.81
CA GLN A 136 -0.51 -12.74 -5.64
C GLN A 136 0.95 -13.04 -5.26
N GLU A 137 1.19 -14.06 -4.42
CA GLU A 137 2.51 -14.55 -4.03
C GLU A 137 3.34 -13.54 -3.23
N ALA A 138 2.69 -12.67 -2.45
CA ALA A 138 3.39 -11.92 -1.40
C ALA A 138 4.03 -12.91 -0.40
N ASP A 139 5.32 -12.73 -0.10
CA ASP A 139 6.02 -13.51 0.91
C ASP A 139 5.49 -13.17 2.31
N CYS A 140 5.07 -11.92 2.53
CA CYS A 140 4.54 -11.41 3.78
C CYS A 140 3.32 -10.51 3.57
N ILE A 141 2.43 -10.44 4.56
CA ILE A 141 1.34 -9.46 4.61
C ILE A 141 1.51 -8.51 5.80
N GLU A 142 1.40 -7.22 5.53
CA GLU A 142 1.61 -6.14 6.50
C GLU A 142 0.28 -5.72 7.16
N CYS A 143 0.33 -5.37 8.44
CA CYS A 143 -0.81 -4.85 9.20
C CYS A 143 -0.34 -3.77 10.18
N ASP A 144 -0.71 -2.51 9.93
CA ASP A 144 -0.64 -1.44 10.91
C ASP A 144 -1.54 -1.77 12.09
N VAL A 145 -1.00 -1.84 13.30
CA VAL A 145 -1.73 -2.27 14.50
C VAL A 145 -2.01 -1.09 15.42
N ILE A 146 -3.29 -0.81 15.62
CA ILE A 146 -3.80 0.07 16.68
C ILE A 146 -4.78 -0.70 17.57
N LEU A 147 -5.10 -0.11 18.73
CA LEU A 147 -5.96 -0.73 19.72
C LEU A 147 -7.32 -0.02 19.83
N THR A 148 -8.35 -0.83 20.01
CA THR A 148 -9.72 -0.41 20.29
C THR A 148 -9.93 -0.11 21.78
N LYS A 149 -11.08 0.47 22.13
CA LYS A 149 -11.47 0.76 23.52
C LYS A 149 -11.39 -0.45 24.44
N ASP A 150 -11.76 -1.62 23.91
CA ASP A 150 -11.77 -2.92 24.61
C ASP A 150 -10.47 -3.73 24.40
N ALA A 151 -9.37 -3.05 24.06
CA ALA A 151 -8.02 -3.61 23.96
C ALA A 151 -7.84 -4.69 22.86
N VAL A 152 -8.67 -4.66 21.82
CA VAL A 152 -8.51 -5.55 20.66
C VAL A 152 -7.63 -4.88 19.61
N ALA A 153 -6.61 -5.61 19.16
CA ALA A 153 -5.70 -5.22 18.09
C ALA A 153 -6.38 -5.32 16.71
N ILE A 154 -6.51 -4.18 16.03
CA ILE A 154 -7.07 -4.08 14.69
C ILE A 154 -6.01 -3.68 13.66
N CYS A 155 -6.20 -4.11 12.42
CA CYS A 155 -5.36 -3.69 11.31
C CYS A 155 -5.89 -2.36 10.76
N ARG A 156 -5.15 -1.28 11.01
CA ARG A 156 -5.51 0.07 10.62
C ARG A 156 -4.32 1.03 10.70
N HIS A 157 -4.08 1.75 9.61
CA HIS A 157 -3.01 2.73 9.50
C HIS A 157 -3.21 4.01 10.31
N ASP A 158 -4.39 4.63 10.21
CA ASP A 158 -4.66 5.91 10.89
C ASP A 158 -5.28 5.68 12.27
N LEU A 159 -4.98 6.57 13.21
CA LEU A 159 -5.62 6.59 14.54
C LEU A 159 -7.12 6.88 14.44
N THR A 160 -7.56 7.54 13.37
CA THR A 160 -8.96 7.86 13.09
C THR A 160 -9.56 6.96 12.00
N LEU A 161 -10.89 6.86 11.98
CA LEU A 161 -11.62 5.86 11.20
C LEU A 161 -12.19 6.40 9.87
N GLU A 162 -12.28 7.72 9.68
CA GLU A 162 -13.01 8.33 8.56
C GLU A 162 -12.31 8.26 7.20
N SER A 163 -10.98 8.15 7.16
CA SER A 163 -10.22 8.10 5.91
C SER A 163 -10.48 6.80 5.14
N THR A 164 -10.60 5.67 5.84
CA THR A 164 -10.75 4.34 5.23
C THR A 164 -11.92 3.53 5.80
N THR A 165 -12.92 4.18 6.41
CA THR A 165 -14.25 3.58 6.63
C THR A 165 -15.41 4.52 6.27
N ASP A 166 -16.63 4.00 6.38
CA ASP A 166 -17.89 4.75 6.26
C ASP A 166 -18.34 5.46 7.56
N VAL A 167 -17.54 5.50 8.63
CA VAL A 167 -17.94 6.05 9.96
C VAL A 167 -18.54 7.46 9.89
N ALA A 168 -18.03 8.32 9.01
CA ALA A 168 -18.54 9.69 8.85
C ALA A 168 -20.00 9.75 8.36
N ASN A 169 -20.48 8.68 7.71
CA ASN A 169 -21.85 8.53 7.22
C ASN A 169 -22.77 7.77 8.22
N ARG A 170 -22.24 7.36 9.39
CA ARG A 170 -22.97 6.59 10.41
C ARG A 170 -23.50 7.54 11.49
N THR A 171 -24.78 7.88 11.42
CA THR A 171 -25.40 8.86 12.33
C THR A 171 -25.37 8.42 13.79
N GLU A 172 -25.40 7.10 14.05
CA GLU A 172 -25.26 6.53 15.39
C GLU A 172 -23.89 6.82 16.03
N PHE A 173 -22.86 7.10 15.23
CA PHE A 173 -21.51 7.41 15.70
C PHE A 173 -21.15 8.89 15.58
N ALA A 174 -22.06 9.76 15.16
CA ALA A 174 -21.78 11.20 15.03
C ALA A 174 -21.27 11.83 16.34
N HIS A 175 -21.79 11.38 17.48
CA HIS A 175 -21.40 11.83 18.81
C HIS A 175 -20.01 11.36 19.27
N MET A 176 -19.38 10.45 18.53
CA MET A 176 -18.04 9.91 18.82
C MET A 176 -16.93 10.71 18.13
N ARG A 177 -17.27 11.65 17.25
CA ARG A 177 -16.28 12.55 16.64
C ARG A 177 -15.75 13.50 17.71
N THR A 178 -14.43 13.54 17.89
CA THR A 178 -13.80 14.35 18.93
C THR A 178 -12.46 14.90 18.47
N THR A 179 -11.90 15.83 19.25
CA THR A 179 -10.58 16.44 19.01
C THR A 179 -9.62 15.98 20.11
N ARG A 180 -8.44 15.52 19.72
CA ARG A 180 -7.38 15.06 20.63
C ARG A 180 -6.04 15.64 20.21
N MET A 181 -5.17 15.83 21.19
CA MET A 181 -3.76 16.10 20.95
C MET A 181 -3.06 14.78 20.60
N VAL A 182 -2.52 14.67 19.40
CA VAL A 182 -1.78 13.51 18.88
C VAL A 182 -0.38 13.98 18.54
N GLU A 183 0.61 13.50 19.29
CA GLU A 183 2.03 13.78 19.02
C GLU A 183 2.38 15.29 18.86
N GLY A 184 1.60 16.17 19.51
CA GLY A 184 1.79 17.62 19.47
C GLY A 184 0.82 18.37 18.54
N GLU A 185 0.02 17.66 17.75
CA GLU A 185 -0.94 18.23 16.81
C GLU A 185 -2.40 18.00 17.24
N GLU A 186 -3.27 18.97 16.99
CA GLU A 186 -4.71 18.82 17.20
C GLU A 186 -5.35 18.03 16.05
N VAL A 187 -5.80 16.81 16.33
CA VAL A 187 -6.46 15.94 15.36
C VAL A 187 -7.94 15.80 15.72
N THR A 188 -8.82 16.04 14.75
CA THR A 188 -10.27 15.89 14.91
C THR A 188 -10.80 14.77 14.03
N GLY A 189 -11.41 13.74 14.62
CA GLY A 189 -11.91 12.59 13.89
C GLY A 189 -12.60 11.56 14.78
N TRP A 190 -12.80 10.36 14.25
CA TRP A 190 -13.35 9.22 14.99
C TRP A 190 -12.22 8.27 15.38
N PHE A 191 -11.71 8.41 16.60
CA PHE A 191 -10.54 7.65 17.06
C PHE A 191 -10.88 6.19 17.36
N ALA A 192 -10.09 5.24 16.88
CA ALA A 192 -10.32 3.81 17.11
C ALA A 192 -10.38 3.45 18.62
N VAL A 193 -9.59 4.14 19.45
CA VAL A 193 -9.58 3.97 20.91
C VAL A 193 -10.91 4.31 21.61
N ASP A 194 -11.81 5.02 20.93
CA ASP A 194 -13.14 5.35 21.46
C ASP A 194 -14.19 4.28 21.11
N PHE A 195 -13.89 3.36 20.19
CA PHE A 195 -14.81 2.34 19.71
C PHE A 195 -14.44 0.97 20.26
N THR A 196 -15.45 0.16 20.60
CA THR A 196 -15.27 -1.28 20.81
C THR A 196 -15.05 -1.98 19.47
N VAL A 197 -14.38 -3.14 19.47
CA VAL A 197 -14.23 -3.94 18.23
C VAL A 197 -15.60 -4.29 17.62
N ALA A 198 -16.61 -4.57 18.45
CA ALA A 198 -17.96 -4.86 17.98
C ALA A 198 -18.58 -3.69 17.19
N GLN A 199 -18.34 -2.45 17.61
CA GLN A 199 -18.77 -1.26 16.86
C GLN A 199 -17.97 -1.10 15.57
N ILE A 200 -16.64 -1.29 15.61
CA ILE A 200 -15.79 -1.19 14.41
C ILE A 200 -16.20 -2.22 13.36
N LYS A 201 -16.56 -3.45 13.75
CA LYS A 201 -17.03 -4.50 12.84
C LYS A 201 -18.34 -4.15 12.11
N THR A 202 -19.10 -3.17 12.58
CA THR A 202 -20.28 -2.66 11.86
C THR A 202 -19.93 -1.70 10.72
N LEU A 203 -18.72 -1.12 10.73
CA LEU A 203 -18.24 -0.20 9.71
C LEU A 203 -17.83 -0.96 8.45
N ARG A 204 -17.78 -0.25 7.33
CA ARG A 204 -17.33 -0.80 6.06
C ARG A 204 -16.12 -0.06 5.53
N ALA A 205 -15.12 -0.84 5.14
CA ALA A 205 -13.88 -0.33 4.59
C ALA A 205 -14.13 0.38 3.25
N LYS A 206 -13.35 1.42 3.00
CA LYS A 206 -13.31 2.13 1.73
C LYS A 206 -11.86 2.41 1.35
N GLN A 207 -11.66 2.61 0.07
CA GLN A 207 -10.38 2.97 -0.50
C GLN A 207 -9.91 4.32 0.04
N ARG A 208 -8.62 4.39 0.39
CA ARG A 208 -7.97 5.58 0.95
C ARG A 208 -7.79 6.67 -0.09
N MET A 209 -7.32 6.26 -1.26
CA MET A 209 -6.93 7.15 -2.34
C MET A 209 -8.07 7.28 -3.34
N ASP A 210 -8.48 8.51 -3.61
CA ASP A 210 -9.62 8.85 -4.48
C ASP A 210 -9.47 8.35 -5.93
N PHE A 211 -8.23 8.23 -6.41
CA PHE A 211 -7.90 7.77 -7.75
C PHE A 211 -7.86 6.25 -7.90
N ARG A 212 -7.92 5.49 -6.80
CA ARG A 212 -7.99 4.02 -6.83
C ARG A 212 -9.44 3.57 -7.02
N ASP A 213 -9.62 2.33 -7.49
CA ASP A 213 -10.94 1.79 -7.80
C ASP A 213 -11.89 1.81 -6.57
N PRO A 214 -12.96 2.62 -6.59
CA PRO A 214 -13.89 2.70 -5.47
C PRO A 214 -14.95 1.59 -5.47
N ASN A 215 -14.99 0.71 -6.48
CA ASN A 215 -16.04 -0.32 -6.64
C ASN A 215 -16.12 -1.31 -5.47
N TYR A 216 -15.08 -1.40 -4.65
CA TYR A 216 -15.01 -2.27 -3.48
C TYR A 216 -15.35 -1.56 -2.16
N ASN A 217 -15.64 -0.25 -2.21
CA ASN A 217 -16.04 0.51 -1.04
C ASN A 217 -17.37 -0.04 -0.47
N GLY A 218 -17.45 -0.16 0.85
CA GLY A 218 -18.68 -0.62 1.50
C GLY A 218 -18.83 -2.14 1.56
N LEU A 219 -17.93 -2.92 0.95
CA LEU A 219 -18.08 -4.38 0.85
C LEU A 219 -17.48 -5.13 2.04
N PHE A 220 -16.32 -4.67 2.54
CA PHE A 220 -15.50 -5.41 3.49
C PHE A 220 -15.47 -4.79 4.88
N GLU A 221 -15.12 -5.59 5.87
CA GLU A 221 -14.97 -5.17 7.26
C GLU A 221 -13.50 -4.84 7.59
N VAL A 222 -13.28 -4.06 8.64
CA VAL A 222 -11.93 -3.85 9.19
C VAL A 222 -11.43 -5.16 9.79
N ALA A 223 -10.23 -5.61 9.40
CA ALA A 223 -9.63 -6.82 9.93
C ALA A 223 -9.04 -6.59 11.34
N THR A 224 -9.09 -7.62 12.17
CA THR A 224 -8.31 -7.70 13.42
C THR A 224 -6.96 -8.35 13.14
N LEU A 225 -5.97 -8.08 14.01
CA LEU A 225 -4.69 -8.80 13.96
C LEU A 225 -4.89 -10.31 14.15
N GLN A 226 -5.83 -10.71 15.01
CA GLN A 226 -6.16 -12.12 15.22
C GLN A 226 -6.68 -12.79 13.94
N GLU A 227 -7.62 -12.17 13.22
CA GLU A 227 -8.12 -12.75 11.97
C GLU A 227 -7.04 -12.80 10.87
N GLN A 228 -6.10 -11.85 10.83
CA GLN A 228 -4.95 -11.93 9.92
C GLN A 228 -4.03 -13.12 10.27
N ILE A 229 -3.78 -13.34 11.56
CA ILE A 229 -3.03 -14.51 12.05
C ILE A 229 -3.74 -15.81 11.67
N ASP A 230 -5.05 -15.88 11.92
CA ASP A 230 -5.86 -17.07 11.62
C ASP A 230 -5.85 -17.38 10.12
N LEU A 231 -5.94 -16.36 9.27
CA LEU A 231 -5.81 -16.49 7.82
C LEU A 231 -4.48 -17.12 7.40
N VAL A 232 -3.35 -16.62 7.94
CA VAL A 232 -2.02 -17.15 7.61
C VAL A 232 -1.86 -18.58 8.12
N LYS A 233 -2.34 -18.89 9.32
CA LYS A 233 -2.26 -20.24 9.90
C LYS A 233 -3.13 -21.25 9.16
N ALA A 234 -4.32 -20.86 8.70
CA ALA A 234 -5.17 -21.72 7.88
C ALA A 234 -4.45 -22.15 6.58
N GLY A 235 -3.62 -21.28 6.00
CA GLY A 235 -2.78 -21.61 4.85
C GLY A 235 -1.64 -22.61 5.14
N LYS A 236 -1.21 -22.73 6.41
CA LYS A 236 -0.10 -23.60 6.85
C LYS A 236 -0.54 -25.02 7.27
N GLY A 237 -1.82 -25.27 7.51
CA GLY A 237 -2.31 -26.54 8.06
C GLY A 237 -2.25 -27.74 7.11
N ASP A 238 -1.53 -28.79 7.48
CA ASP A 238 -1.81 -30.18 7.04
C ASP A 238 -3.23 -30.57 7.44
N GLY A 239 -3.89 -31.37 6.59
CA GLY A 239 -5.32 -31.63 6.67
C GLY A 239 -5.76 -32.09 8.06
N ASP A 240 -6.47 -31.21 8.75
CA ASP A 240 -7.54 -31.57 9.66
C ASP A 240 -8.59 -30.46 9.57
N ASP A 241 -9.84 -30.90 9.41
CA ASP A 241 -11.01 -30.10 9.08
C ASP A 241 -11.30 -29.00 10.11
N VAL A 242 -10.80 -27.79 9.87
CA VAL A 242 -11.43 -26.57 10.38
C VAL A 242 -12.33 -26.05 9.26
N VAL A 243 -13.55 -26.58 9.21
CA VAL A 243 -14.63 -25.96 8.42
C VAL A 243 -15.07 -24.72 9.21
N GLU A 244 -14.32 -23.62 9.03
CA GLU A 244 -14.88 -22.31 9.34
C GLU A 244 -16.02 -22.08 8.36
N GLU A 245 -17.21 -21.81 8.90
CA GLU A 245 -18.40 -21.52 8.11
C GLU A 245 -18.21 -20.15 7.44
N GLU A 246 -17.41 -20.12 6.36
CA GLU A 246 -17.23 -18.94 5.54
C GLU A 246 -18.61 -18.45 5.12
N SER A 247 -18.99 -17.25 5.58
CA SER A 247 -20.29 -16.68 5.23
C SER A 247 -20.49 -16.73 3.71
N GLU A 248 -21.70 -17.06 3.26
CA GLU A 248 -22.00 -17.14 1.81
C GLU A 248 -21.59 -15.87 1.07
N ARG A 249 -21.59 -14.72 1.77
CA ARG A 249 -21.14 -13.43 1.25
C ARG A 249 -19.64 -13.39 0.95
N VAL A 250 -18.79 -13.91 1.83
CA VAL A 250 -17.33 -14.00 1.61
C VAL A 250 -17.04 -14.98 0.48
N ARG A 251 -17.70 -16.15 0.49
CA ARG A 251 -17.58 -17.14 -0.59
C ARG A 251 -18.06 -16.60 -1.94
N TRP A 252 -19.07 -15.73 -1.94
CA TRP A 252 -19.55 -15.06 -3.15
C TRP A 252 -18.57 -14.01 -3.64
N HIS A 253 -17.98 -13.18 -2.77
CA HIS A 253 -16.98 -12.19 -3.16
C HIS A 253 -15.68 -12.85 -3.64
N LEU A 254 -15.22 -13.92 -3.00
CA LEU A 254 -14.04 -14.66 -3.47
C LEU A 254 -14.30 -15.35 -4.81
N ARG A 255 -15.49 -15.94 -5.02
CA ARG A 255 -15.88 -16.48 -6.33
C ARG A 255 -16.02 -15.39 -7.39
N LEU A 256 -16.50 -14.20 -7.02
CA LEU A 256 -16.58 -13.06 -7.90
C LEU A 256 -15.16 -12.56 -8.26
N LEU A 257 -14.26 -12.47 -7.29
CA LEU A 257 -12.84 -12.16 -7.50
C LEU A 257 -12.17 -13.21 -8.40
N ASP A 258 -12.39 -14.50 -8.15
CA ASP A 258 -11.88 -15.59 -8.99
C ASP A 258 -12.44 -15.50 -10.41
N TRP A 259 -13.72 -15.17 -10.56
CA TRP A 259 -14.34 -14.96 -11.86
C TRP A 259 -13.79 -13.71 -12.58
N PHE A 260 -13.62 -12.58 -11.89
CA PHE A 260 -13.04 -11.36 -12.47
C PHE A 260 -11.57 -11.57 -12.87
N LEU A 261 -10.79 -12.25 -12.03
CA LEU A 261 -9.38 -12.55 -12.31
C LEU A 261 -9.25 -13.61 -13.42
N GLY A 262 -10.15 -14.60 -13.47
CA GLY A 262 -10.22 -15.60 -14.52
C GLY A 262 -10.73 -15.07 -15.86
N ALA A 263 -11.62 -14.07 -15.86
CA ALA A 263 -12.19 -13.49 -17.08
C ALA A 263 -11.21 -12.61 -17.88
N ARG A 264 -10.09 -12.20 -17.28
CA ARG A 264 -8.97 -11.54 -18.00
C ARG A 264 -7.95 -12.52 -18.59
N GLY A 265 -8.08 -13.82 -18.32
CA GLY A 265 -7.25 -14.87 -18.89
C GLY A 265 -8.03 -15.71 -19.90
N GLY A 266 -7.94 -15.35 -21.17
CA GLY A 266 -8.40 -16.22 -22.26
C GLY A 266 -7.72 -17.59 -22.13
N GLY A 267 -8.53 -18.66 -22.16
CA GLY A 267 -8.05 -20.01 -21.92
C GLY A 267 -6.90 -20.42 -22.84
N SER A 268 -5.77 -20.76 -22.23
CA SER A 268 -4.79 -21.72 -22.75
C SER A 268 -4.01 -22.30 -21.57
N ASP A 269 -4.26 -23.58 -21.30
CA ASP A 269 -3.32 -24.54 -20.69
C ASP A 269 -2.46 -24.14 -19.46
N LEU A 270 -2.97 -23.29 -18.56
CA LEU A 270 -2.39 -23.09 -17.22
C LEU A 270 -2.78 -24.19 -16.21
N GLY A 271 -3.42 -25.27 -16.68
CA GLY A 271 -3.81 -26.41 -15.84
C GLY A 271 -2.67 -27.34 -15.38
N LYS A 272 -1.41 -27.01 -15.69
CA LYS A 272 -0.22 -27.77 -15.26
C LYS A 272 0.99 -26.90 -14.88
N ALA A 273 0.76 -25.65 -14.49
CA ALA A 273 1.81 -24.84 -13.85
C ALA A 273 1.66 -24.94 -12.34
N GLY A 274 2.24 -25.98 -11.75
CA GLY A 274 2.47 -26.14 -10.32
C GLY A 274 1.20 -26.30 -9.48
N ALA A 275 1.15 -27.36 -8.66
CA ALA A 275 0.41 -27.24 -7.42
C ALA A 275 0.90 -25.95 -6.73
N ILE A 276 -0.02 -25.11 -6.24
CA ILE A 276 0.34 -24.03 -5.31
C ILE A 276 1.07 -24.74 -4.17
N GLU A 277 2.41 -24.65 -4.13
CA GLU A 277 3.14 -25.04 -2.94
C GLU A 277 2.57 -24.18 -1.82
N LYS A 278 2.09 -24.83 -0.75
CA LYS A 278 1.64 -24.19 0.48
C LYS A 278 2.75 -23.23 0.95
N GLY A 279 2.64 -21.96 0.57
CA GLY A 279 3.59 -20.93 0.95
C GLY A 279 3.35 -20.56 2.40
N THR A 280 4.40 -20.63 3.21
CA THR A 280 4.40 -20.10 4.58
C THR A 280 4.43 -18.57 4.52
N THR A 281 3.32 -17.92 4.13
CA THR A 281 3.22 -16.46 4.18
C THR A 281 3.56 -15.99 5.59
N CYS A 282 4.41 -14.97 5.67
CA CYS A 282 4.84 -14.38 6.92
C CYS A 282 3.92 -13.24 7.35
N LEU A 283 3.90 -12.93 8.65
CA LEU A 283 3.22 -11.75 9.18
C LEU A 283 4.19 -10.58 9.32
N TYR A 284 3.72 -9.37 9.01
CA TYR A 284 4.52 -8.15 9.13
C TYR A 284 3.76 -7.03 9.88
N PRO A 285 3.38 -7.22 11.16
CA PRO A 285 2.66 -6.19 11.91
C PRO A 285 3.52 -4.97 12.23
N GLU A 286 2.94 -3.77 12.13
CA GLU A 286 3.50 -2.50 12.61
C GLU A 286 2.82 -2.06 13.91
N MET A 287 3.58 -1.70 14.94
CA MET A 287 3.02 -1.00 16.10
C MET A 287 2.90 0.48 15.79
N LYS A 288 1.68 1.03 15.83
CA LYS A 288 1.42 2.41 15.37
C LYS A 288 1.21 3.37 16.53
N SER A 289 2.06 4.41 16.61
CA SER A 289 1.96 5.52 17.58
C SER A 289 1.70 5.03 19.01
N THR A 290 2.44 4.04 19.49
CA THR A 290 2.12 3.42 20.77
C THR A 290 2.47 4.33 21.95
N ALA A 291 3.45 5.22 21.82
CA ALA A 291 3.71 6.23 22.84
C ALA A 291 2.49 7.16 23.05
N TRP A 292 1.80 7.55 21.96
CA TRP A 292 0.55 8.29 22.06
C TRP A 292 -0.55 7.46 22.73
N HIS A 293 -0.77 6.21 22.28
CA HIS A 293 -1.76 5.32 22.89
C HIS A 293 -1.52 5.13 24.40
N ASN A 294 -0.26 4.92 24.79
CA ASN A 294 0.16 4.77 26.18
C ASN A 294 -0.10 6.04 27.01
N SER A 295 0.04 7.23 26.41
CA SER A 295 -0.22 8.51 27.07
C SER A 295 -1.69 8.70 27.49
N LEU A 296 -2.62 7.98 26.86
CA LEU A 296 -4.05 8.05 27.17
C LEU A 296 -4.43 7.33 28.48
N GLY A 297 -3.54 6.50 29.03
CA GLY A 297 -3.79 5.76 30.28
C GLY A 297 -4.93 4.73 30.17
N LEU A 298 -5.17 4.21 28.97
CA LEU A 298 -6.24 3.24 28.69
C LEU A 298 -5.88 1.81 29.19
N TRP A 299 -6.81 0.87 29.01
CA TRP A 299 -6.62 -0.57 29.21
C TRP A 299 -6.06 -0.99 30.58
N GLY A 300 -6.42 -0.27 31.62
CA GLY A 300 -5.95 -0.55 32.99
C GLY A 300 -4.47 -0.24 33.19
N GLY A 301 -3.91 0.69 32.42
CA GLY A 301 -2.50 1.10 32.50
C GLY A 301 -1.53 0.15 31.79
N ARG A 302 -2.05 -0.83 31.03
CA ARG A 302 -1.23 -1.70 30.20
C ARG A 302 -0.66 -0.93 29.01
N ARG A 303 0.57 -1.25 28.62
CA ARG A 303 1.17 -0.74 27.40
C ARG A 303 0.56 -1.40 26.16
N SER A 304 0.46 -0.65 25.08
CA SER A 304 -0.06 -1.14 23.80
C SER A 304 0.77 -2.30 23.26
N GLU A 305 2.10 -2.18 23.36
CA GLU A 305 3.07 -3.17 22.93
C GLU A 305 2.89 -4.49 23.69
N ASP A 306 2.58 -4.43 25.00
CA ASP A 306 2.33 -5.63 25.81
C ASP A 306 1.02 -6.33 25.42
N ILE A 307 0.00 -5.56 25.00
CA ILE A 307 -1.27 -6.11 24.49
C ILE A 307 -1.03 -6.79 23.13
N ILE A 308 -0.31 -6.14 22.23
CA ILE A 308 0.02 -6.69 20.91
C ILE A 308 0.89 -7.95 21.05
N LEU A 309 1.94 -7.91 21.88
CA LEU A 309 2.78 -9.07 22.16
C LEU A 309 2.01 -10.23 22.79
N GLU A 310 0.98 -9.96 23.58
CA GLU A 310 0.12 -11.02 24.13
C GLU A 310 -0.63 -11.76 23.02
N VAL A 311 -1.19 -11.03 22.05
CA VAL A 311 -1.85 -11.63 20.87
C VAL A 311 -0.86 -12.48 20.09
N LEU A 312 0.35 -11.96 19.82
CA LEU A 312 1.38 -12.69 19.09
C LEU A 312 1.83 -13.97 19.82
N ARG A 313 2.13 -13.89 21.12
CA ARG A 313 2.56 -15.04 21.93
C ARG A 313 1.48 -16.10 22.05
N LYS A 314 0.22 -15.71 22.27
CA LYS A 314 -0.92 -16.65 22.29
C LYS A 314 -1.03 -17.44 20.99
N ASN A 315 -0.55 -16.85 19.90
CA ASN A 315 -0.53 -17.45 18.58
C ASN A 315 0.80 -18.15 18.22
N GLY A 316 1.72 -18.31 19.17
CA GLY A 316 2.97 -19.04 18.95
C GLY A 316 4.11 -18.21 18.35
N TYR A 317 3.92 -16.89 18.20
CA TYR A 317 4.95 -15.98 17.72
C TYR A 317 5.72 -15.38 18.91
N SER A 318 6.98 -15.76 19.08
CA SER A 318 7.81 -15.31 20.21
C SER A 318 9.32 -15.31 19.96
N SER A 319 9.76 -15.83 18.81
CA SER A 319 11.16 -16.05 18.48
C SER A 319 11.54 -15.62 17.06
N LYS A 320 12.85 -15.53 16.82
CA LYS A 320 13.42 -15.18 15.51
C LYS A 320 13.17 -16.23 14.42
N ASP A 321 12.90 -17.47 14.84
CA ASP A 321 12.66 -18.61 13.93
C ASP A 321 11.21 -18.62 13.44
N ASP A 322 10.33 -17.81 14.05
CA ASP A 322 8.95 -17.67 13.61
C ASP A 322 8.85 -16.79 12.35
N ASP A 323 7.87 -17.08 11.49
CA ASP A 323 7.59 -16.34 10.26
C ASP A 323 6.85 -15.02 10.53
N ILE A 324 7.48 -14.14 11.32
CA ILE A 324 6.95 -12.84 11.70
C ILE A 324 8.08 -11.79 11.81
N TYR A 325 7.76 -10.57 11.40
CA TYR A 325 8.59 -9.39 11.52
C TYR A 325 7.76 -8.27 12.16
N LEU A 326 8.17 -7.80 13.34
CA LEU A 326 7.45 -6.74 14.04
C LEU A 326 8.16 -5.41 13.81
N GLN A 327 7.45 -4.42 13.27
CA GLN A 327 8.00 -3.11 12.95
C GLN A 327 7.42 -2.00 13.82
N SER A 328 8.18 -0.91 13.97
CA SER A 328 7.70 0.36 14.54
C SER A 328 8.57 1.51 14.06
N PHE A 329 7.98 2.69 13.94
CA PHE A 329 8.70 3.95 13.78
C PHE A 329 9.37 4.39 15.10
N GLU A 330 8.78 4.02 16.25
CA GLU A 330 9.24 4.41 17.58
C GLU A 330 10.34 3.46 18.08
N THR A 331 11.53 4.00 18.33
CA THR A 331 12.69 3.24 18.80
C THR A 331 12.46 2.61 20.18
N GLU A 332 11.80 3.34 21.10
CA GLU A 332 11.51 2.87 22.46
C GLU A 332 10.58 1.65 22.47
N ASP A 333 9.66 1.56 21.51
CA ASP A 333 8.79 0.39 21.33
C ASP A 333 9.60 -0.86 21.02
N LEU A 334 10.52 -0.74 20.05
CA LEU A 334 11.37 -1.86 19.64
C LEU A 334 12.30 -2.28 20.77
N LEU A 335 12.87 -1.35 21.52
CA LEU A 335 13.67 -1.68 22.71
C LEU A 335 12.83 -2.35 23.81
N HIS A 336 11.60 -1.89 24.03
CA HIS A 336 10.67 -2.51 24.98
C HIS A 336 10.35 -3.96 24.57
N VAL A 337 10.09 -4.21 23.28
CA VAL A 337 9.86 -5.56 22.76
C VAL A 337 11.12 -6.42 22.81
N HIS A 338 12.29 -5.88 22.42
CA HIS A 338 13.57 -6.59 22.37
C HIS A 338 13.94 -7.21 23.73
N SER A 339 13.61 -6.52 24.83
CA SER A 339 13.82 -7.04 26.18
C SER A 339 12.86 -8.16 26.63
N ARG A 340 11.83 -8.46 25.83
CA ARG A 340 10.70 -9.36 26.17
C ARG A 340 10.43 -10.45 25.14
N SER A 341 10.99 -10.35 23.95
CA SER A 341 10.76 -11.23 22.82
C SER A 341 12.02 -11.29 21.96
N SER A 342 12.21 -12.39 21.23
CA SER A 342 13.29 -12.52 20.26
C SER A 342 12.81 -12.50 18.81
N ILE A 343 11.56 -12.09 18.57
CA ILE A 343 11.00 -11.83 17.23
C ILE A 343 11.92 -10.87 16.45
N LYS A 344 12.03 -11.08 15.13
CA LYS A 344 12.74 -10.17 14.23
C LYS A 344 12.10 -8.78 14.26
N LEU A 345 12.85 -7.79 14.74
CA LEU A 345 12.39 -6.40 14.85
C LEU A 345 12.85 -5.58 13.66
N ILE A 346 12.03 -4.63 13.23
CA ILE A 346 12.30 -3.79 12.07
C ILE A 346 12.16 -2.32 12.48
N GLN A 347 13.25 -1.56 12.36
CA GLN A 347 13.22 -0.12 12.59
C GLN A 347 12.68 0.56 11.34
N LEU A 348 11.45 1.08 11.39
CA LEU A 348 10.95 2.00 10.38
C LEU A 348 11.66 3.35 10.52
N ILE A 349 11.98 3.97 9.39
CA ILE A 349 12.67 5.26 9.36
C ILE A 349 11.82 6.24 8.58
N GLY A 350 11.37 7.31 9.25
CA GLY A 350 10.63 8.40 8.63
C GLY A 350 11.53 9.39 7.90
N ALA A 351 10.92 10.46 7.39
CA ALA A 351 11.65 11.49 6.66
C ALA A 351 12.79 12.08 7.54
N PRO A 352 13.98 12.37 6.98
CA PRO A 352 15.19 12.64 7.76
C PRO A 352 15.09 13.83 8.74
N ASP A 353 14.25 14.81 8.43
CA ASP A 353 14.02 16.03 9.20
C ASP A 353 12.91 15.88 10.26
N VAL A 354 12.11 14.82 10.19
CA VAL A 354 11.09 14.51 11.19
C VAL A 354 11.75 14.04 12.49
N ILE A 355 11.26 14.58 13.60
CA ILE A 355 11.69 14.23 14.96
C ILE A 355 10.78 13.13 15.50
N GLN A 356 11.38 12.02 15.92
CA GLN A 356 10.69 10.93 16.60
C GLN A 356 9.99 11.42 17.87
N TRP A 357 8.75 10.98 18.07
CA TRP A 357 7.97 11.42 19.22
C TRP A 357 8.48 10.84 20.54
N ASP A 358 8.98 9.61 20.56
CA ASP A 358 9.47 8.92 21.75
C ASP A 358 10.86 9.44 22.18
N THR A 359 11.87 9.31 21.32
CA THR A 359 13.27 9.61 21.63
C THR A 359 13.63 11.08 21.46
N LYS A 360 12.78 11.87 20.80
CA LYS A 360 13.03 13.27 20.41
C LYS A 360 14.27 13.44 19.52
N ARG A 361 14.64 12.41 18.76
CA ARG A 361 15.76 12.41 17.80
C ARG A 361 15.25 12.50 16.37
N PRO A 362 15.92 13.23 15.47
CA PRO A 362 15.55 13.24 14.06
C PRO A 362 15.89 11.90 13.38
N TYR A 363 15.11 11.48 12.39
CA TYR A 363 15.40 10.24 11.64
C TYR A 363 16.70 10.29 10.84
N SER A 364 17.21 11.47 10.51
CA SER A 364 18.56 11.65 9.93
C SER A 364 19.67 11.06 10.81
N GLU A 365 19.50 11.04 12.14
CA GLU A 365 20.43 10.35 13.02
C GLU A 365 20.37 8.83 12.86
N LEU A 366 19.17 8.27 12.69
CA LEU A 366 18.98 6.82 12.47
C LEU A 366 19.57 6.39 11.12
N LEU A 367 19.46 7.23 10.08
CA LEU A 367 20.08 7.00 8.76
C LEU A 367 21.61 7.12 8.74
N SER A 368 22.24 7.59 9.81
CA SER A 368 23.70 7.73 9.89
C SER A 368 24.39 6.40 10.19
N GLU A 369 25.70 6.31 9.96
CA GLU A 369 26.48 5.11 10.33
C GLU A 369 26.36 4.78 11.82
N LYS A 370 26.35 5.80 12.67
CA LYS A 370 26.16 5.66 14.12
C LYS A 370 24.77 5.10 14.42
N GLY A 371 23.73 5.64 13.79
CA GLY A 371 22.36 5.15 13.90
C GLY A 371 22.23 3.69 13.50
N MET A 372 22.80 3.30 12.36
CA MET A 372 22.82 1.91 11.90
C MET A 372 23.53 0.97 12.87
N HIS A 373 24.63 1.42 13.49
CA HIS A 373 25.32 0.65 14.53
C HIS A 373 24.46 0.47 15.78
N GLU A 374 23.73 1.50 16.21
CA GLU A 374 22.78 1.42 17.32
C GLU A 374 21.62 0.45 16.99
N ILE A 375 21.04 0.57 15.80
CA ILE A 375 19.93 -0.26 15.31
C ILE A 375 20.32 -1.74 15.25
N ALA A 376 21.54 -2.06 14.79
CA ALA A 376 22.07 -3.43 14.74
C ALA A 376 22.13 -4.12 16.12
N GLY A 377 22.06 -3.35 17.21
CA GLY A 377 21.99 -3.90 18.57
C GLY A 377 20.66 -4.55 18.94
N TYR A 378 19.55 -4.20 18.25
CA TYR A 378 18.21 -4.66 18.62
C TYR A 378 17.32 -5.08 17.45
N ALA A 379 17.61 -4.62 16.23
CA ALA A 379 16.80 -4.89 15.04
C ALA A 379 17.46 -5.87 14.08
N PHE A 380 16.61 -6.53 13.28
CA PHE A 380 16.98 -7.41 12.18
C PHE A 380 17.12 -6.64 10.86
N ALA A 381 16.29 -5.63 10.64
CA ALA A 381 16.31 -4.82 9.43
C ALA A 381 15.94 -3.35 9.70
N VAL A 382 16.27 -2.49 8.75
CA VAL A 382 15.76 -1.12 8.65
C VAL A 382 14.79 -0.99 7.49
N SER A 383 13.81 -0.10 7.64
CA SER A 383 12.73 0.10 6.67
C SER A 383 12.56 1.61 6.40
N PRO A 384 13.39 2.20 5.54
CA PRO A 384 13.29 3.62 5.16
C PRO A 384 12.33 3.85 3.97
N SER A 385 11.95 5.09 3.74
CA SER A 385 11.29 5.45 2.48
C SER A 385 12.24 5.24 1.29
N LYS A 386 11.72 4.68 0.18
CA LYS A 386 12.45 4.55 -1.09
C LYS A 386 12.98 5.89 -1.58
N ASN A 387 12.24 6.98 -1.31
CA ASN A 387 12.59 8.33 -1.75
C ASN A 387 13.74 8.93 -0.91
N ASP A 388 13.96 8.45 0.32
CA ASP A 388 15.06 8.95 1.15
C ASP A 388 16.41 8.34 0.73
N ILE A 389 16.40 7.07 0.31
CA ILE A 389 17.60 6.34 -0.12
C ILE A 389 17.94 6.58 -1.60
N CYS A 390 16.92 6.67 -2.47
CA CYS A 390 17.05 6.98 -3.90
C CYS A 390 16.10 8.14 -4.26
N PRO A 391 16.44 9.40 -3.91
CA PRO A 391 15.58 10.54 -4.17
C PRO A 391 15.39 10.80 -5.66
N LYS A 392 14.16 11.14 -6.04
CA LYS A 392 13.88 11.75 -7.34
C LYS A 392 14.38 13.18 -7.34
N ASN A 393 14.97 13.60 -8.44
CA ASN A 393 15.21 15.02 -8.67
C ASN A 393 13.87 15.73 -8.81
N GLU A 394 13.57 16.69 -7.93
CA GLU A 394 12.28 17.39 -7.90
C GLU A 394 12.01 18.21 -9.16
N THR A 395 13.05 18.67 -9.86
CA THR A 395 12.91 19.48 -11.07
C THR A 395 12.62 18.61 -12.30
N THR A 396 13.31 17.48 -12.43
CA THR A 396 13.22 16.62 -13.62
C THR A 396 12.34 15.41 -13.42
N GLY A 397 11.93 15.09 -12.19
CA GLY A 397 11.21 13.86 -11.83
C GLY A 397 12.04 12.58 -12.03
N TYR A 398 13.34 12.69 -12.30
CA TYR A 398 14.20 11.53 -12.63
C TYR A 398 14.94 11.01 -11.41
N ILE A 399 15.27 9.71 -11.43
CA ILE A 399 16.34 9.16 -10.61
C ILE A 399 17.61 9.13 -11.46
N ASP A 400 18.63 9.87 -11.05
CA ASP A 400 19.92 9.97 -11.71
C ASP A 400 20.98 9.08 -11.06
N GLU A 401 22.15 8.95 -11.71
CA GLU A 401 23.26 8.12 -11.23
C GLU A 401 23.70 8.48 -9.79
N ALA A 402 23.62 9.75 -9.41
CA ALA A 402 23.99 10.19 -8.06
C ALA A 402 22.99 9.65 -7.01
N SER A 403 21.70 9.65 -7.33
CA SER A 403 20.65 9.05 -6.51
C SER A 403 20.78 7.53 -6.38
N ILE A 404 21.10 6.85 -7.49
CA ILE A 404 21.37 5.39 -7.48
C ILE A 404 22.58 5.09 -6.59
N GLN A 405 23.66 5.86 -6.73
CA GLN A 405 24.88 5.63 -5.95
C GLN A 405 24.69 5.97 -4.46
N LYS A 406 23.82 6.93 -4.13
CA LYS A 406 23.39 7.19 -2.75
C LYS A 406 22.68 5.95 -2.17
N GLY A 407 21.75 5.36 -2.93
CA GLY A 407 21.04 4.14 -2.54
C GLY A 407 22.00 2.98 -2.28
N LYS A 408 22.92 2.72 -3.22
CA LYS A 408 23.94 1.66 -3.08
C LYS A 408 24.82 1.87 -1.85
N ALA A 409 25.32 3.08 -1.63
CA ALA A 409 26.14 3.38 -0.46
C ALA A 409 25.37 3.19 0.87
N PHE A 410 24.06 3.50 0.87
CA PHE A 410 23.20 3.24 2.01
C PHE A 410 23.04 1.74 2.28
N ILE A 411 22.75 0.94 1.25
CA ILE A 411 22.62 -0.52 1.38
C ILE A 411 23.93 -1.16 1.84
N ASP A 412 25.07 -0.76 1.25
CA ASP A 412 26.39 -1.23 1.68
C ASP A 412 26.64 -0.94 3.16
N MET A 413 26.25 0.24 3.65
CA MET A 413 26.34 0.60 5.06
C MET A 413 25.45 -0.29 5.94
N VAL A 414 24.19 -0.51 5.56
CA VAL A 414 23.24 -1.39 6.27
C VAL A 414 23.79 -2.81 6.35
N HIS A 415 24.20 -3.38 5.23
CA HIS A 415 24.77 -4.73 5.15
C HIS A 415 26.08 -4.86 5.94
N SER A 416 26.92 -3.81 5.98
CA SER A 416 28.16 -3.81 6.78
C SER A 416 27.91 -3.95 8.29
N LYS A 417 26.69 -3.63 8.77
CA LYS A 417 26.29 -3.82 10.17
C LYS A 417 25.52 -5.13 10.40
N GLY A 418 25.36 -5.97 9.37
CA GLY A 418 24.63 -7.23 9.45
C GLY A 418 23.11 -7.06 9.46
N LEU A 419 22.61 -5.89 9.09
CA LEU A 419 21.18 -5.59 8.95
C LEU A 419 20.69 -5.87 7.53
N GLN A 420 19.38 -6.05 7.37
CA GLN A 420 18.68 -6.01 6.07
C GLN A 420 18.03 -4.65 5.81
N ALA A 421 17.69 -4.36 4.55
CA ALA A 421 16.97 -3.16 4.14
C ALA A 421 15.66 -3.50 3.41
N HIS A 422 14.52 -3.05 3.98
CA HIS A 422 13.17 -3.27 3.44
C HIS A 422 12.44 -1.95 3.13
N PRO A 423 12.81 -1.19 2.07
CA PRO A 423 12.21 0.12 1.85
C PRO A 423 10.72 0.09 1.47
N TRP A 424 10.05 1.21 1.75
CA TRP A 424 8.63 1.43 1.47
C TRP A 424 8.38 2.73 0.67
N VAL A 425 7.32 2.89 -0.11
CA VAL A 425 6.46 1.86 -0.70
C VAL A 425 6.64 1.94 -2.22
N LEU A 426 6.85 0.80 -2.87
CA LEU A 426 6.86 0.68 -4.33
C LEU A 426 5.41 0.63 -4.83
N ARG A 427 5.08 1.53 -5.75
CA ARG A 427 3.70 1.77 -6.19
C ARG A 427 3.67 1.90 -7.70
N ASP A 428 2.79 1.11 -8.33
CA ASP A 428 2.72 1.02 -9.78
C ASP A 428 2.11 2.28 -10.41
N GLU A 429 1.35 3.09 -9.66
CA GLU A 429 0.67 4.25 -10.23
C GLU A 429 1.67 5.33 -10.65
N ASN A 430 1.50 5.85 -11.87
CA ASN A 430 2.40 6.81 -12.54
C ASN A 430 2.86 8.01 -11.69
N ARG A 431 2.02 8.49 -10.76
CA ARG A 431 2.37 9.62 -9.90
C ARG A 431 3.50 9.31 -8.91
N TYR A 432 3.70 8.04 -8.57
CA TYR A 432 4.73 7.61 -7.65
C TYR A 432 6.04 7.25 -8.35
N LEU A 433 5.98 6.85 -9.62
CA LEU A 433 7.13 6.45 -10.43
C LEU A 433 8.00 7.66 -10.82
N ALA A 434 9.31 7.43 -10.98
CA ALA A 434 10.21 8.39 -11.61
C ALA A 434 9.89 8.50 -13.11
N TRP A 435 10.01 9.70 -13.69
CA TRP A 435 9.61 9.91 -15.09
C TRP A 435 10.49 9.12 -16.07
N ASN A 436 11.77 8.92 -15.74
CA ASN A 436 12.69 8.10 -16.54
C ASN A 436 12.42 6.59 -16.45
N TYR A 437 11.43 6.15 -15.67
CA TYR A 437 10.90 4.79 -15.75
C TYR A 437 9.92 4.59 -16.90
N GLY A 438 9.49 5.66 -17.57
CA GLY A 438 8.59 5.54 -18.72
C GLY A 438 7.22 4.95 -18.37
N GLN A 439 6.73 5.19 -17.14
CA GLN A 439 5.48 4.61 -16.61
C GLN A 439 5.51 3.07 -16.49
N ASP A 440 6.71 2.48 -16.42
CA ASP A 440 6.88 1.06 -16.20
C ASP A 440 7.41 0.80 -14.78
N ALA A 441 6.57 0.22 -13.92
CA ALA A 441 6.91 -0.13 -12.55
C ALA A 441 8.07 -1.15 -12.50
N TYR A 442 8.30 -1.96 -13.53
CA TYR A 442 9.42 -2.91 -13.57
C TYR A 442 10.78 -2.23 -13.57
N ASN A 443 10.87 -0.98 -14.02
CA ASN A 443 12.11 -0.20 -13.91
C ASN A 443 12.40 0.21 -12.45
N GLU A 444 11.36 0.45 -11.64
CA GLU A 444 11.53 0.69 -10.20
C GLU A 444 12.00 -0.58 -9.48
N TYR A 445 11.38 -1.72 -9.76
CA TYR A 445 11.82 -3.01 -9.20
C TYR A 445 13.26 -3.35 -9.65
N THR A 446 13.61 -3.06 -10.92
CA THR A 446 14.99 -3.24 -11.41
C THR A 446 15.98 -2.40 -10.66
N LEU A 447 15.70 -1.11 -10.44
CA LEU A 447 16.56 -0.26 -9.64
C LEU A 447 16.78 -0.86 -8.24
N PHE A 448 15.71 -1.10 -7.48
CA PHE A 448 15.87 -1.48 -6.08
C PHE A 448 16.41 -2.90 -5.89
N ILE A 449 16.00 -3.85 -6.72
CA ILE A 449 16.38 -5.27 -6.57
C ILE A 449 17.74 -5.54 -7.20
N LYS A 450 17.99 -5.06 -8.42
CA LYS A 450 19.19 -5.40 -9.19
C LYS A 450 20.34 -4.42 -8.98
N GLU A 451 20.06 -3.12 -8.99
CA GLU A 451 21.12 -2.10 -8.99
C GLU A 451 21.50 -1.65 -7.58
N VAL A 452 20.51 -1.48 -6.70
CA VAL A 452 20.67 -1.03 -5.31
C VAL A 452 20.85 -2.21 -4.36
N GLY A 453 20.13 -3.32 -4.57
CA GLY A 453 20.34 -4.58 -3.85
C GLY A 453 19.60 -4.68 -2.50
N VAL A 454 18.33 -4.26 -2.45
CA VAL A 454 17.49 -4.38 -1.24
C VAL A 454 17.16 -5.83 -0.91
N ASP A 455 16.96 -6.14 0.39
CA ASP A 455 16.66 -7.51 0.87
C ASP A 455 15.15 -7.83 0.88
N GLY A 456 14.32 -6.81 0.74
CA GLY A 456 12.86 -6.90 0.73
C GLY A 456 12.28 -5.52 0.42
N PHE A 457 10.97 -5.44 0.20
CA PHE A 457 10.32 -4.16 -0.04
C PHE A 457 8.81 -4.26 0.17
N PHE A 458 8.22 -3.12 0.52
CA PHE A 458 6.77 -2.96 0.62
C PHE A 458 6.20 -2.54 -0.73
N THR A 459 5.13 -3.20 -1.17
CA THR A 459 4.40 -2.84 -2.38
C THR A 459 2.89 -2.89 -2.17
N ASP A 460 2.18 -1.94 -2.78
CA ASP A 460 0.71 -1.95 -2.84
C ASP A 460 0.19 -2.95 -3.89
N PHE A 461 1.08 -3.46 -4.76
CA PHE A 461 0.79 -4.32 -5.91
C PHE A 461 1.62 -5.62 -5.89
N PRO A 462 1.36 -6.56 -4.95
CA PRO A 462 2.12 -7.80 -4.87
C PRO A 462 2.18 -8.59 -6.18
N GLN A 463 1.12 -8.57 -7.00
CA GLN A 463 1.11 -9.28 -8.29
C GLN A 463 2.21 -8.80 -9.24
N THR A 464 2.40 -7.48 -9.31
CA THR A 464 3.39 -6.85 -10.18
C THR A 464 4.79 -7.22 -9.72
N ALA A 465 5.06 -7.11 -8.42
CA ALA A 465 6.32 -7.50 -7.81
C ALA A 465 6.65 -8.99 -8.02
N SER A 466 5.70 -9.89 -7.72
CA SER A 466 5.90 -11.34 -7.90
C SER A 466 6.11 -11.71 -9.37
N ASN A 467 5.39 -11.07 -10.30
CA ASN A 467 5.64 -11.24 -11.73
C ASN A 467 7.05 -10.80 -12.13
N TYR A 468 7.51 -9.64 -11.64
CA TYR A 468 8.86 -9.15 -11.89
C TYR A 468 9.91 -10.15 -11.38
N ILE A 469 9.80 -10.61 -10.14
CA ILE A 469 10.74 -11.57 -9.55
C ILE A 469 10.80 -12.86 -10.37
N ARG A 470 9.65 -13.40 -10.80
CA ARG A 470 9.63 -14.60 -11.66
C ARG A 470 10.37 -14.39 -12.97
N LEU A 471 10.13 -13.27 -13.64
CA LEU A 471 10.83 -12.93 -14.88
C LEU A 471 12.33 -12.77 -14.65
N PHE A 472 12.71 -12.09 -13.56
CA PHE A 472 14.10 -11.87 -13.18
C PHE A 472 14.83 -13.19 -12.87
N GLU A 473 14.23 -14.08 -12.08
CA GLU A 473 14.79 -15.40 -11.80
C GLU A 473 14.87 -16.29 -13.05
N MET A 474 13.92 -16.18 -13.96
CA MET A 474 13.96 -16.89 -15.24
C MET A 474 15.15 -16.44 -16.10
N ASP A 475 15.40 -15.13 -16.18
CA ASP A 475 16.56 -14.56 -16.87
C ASP A 475 17.89 -15.03 -16.25
N LEU A 476 18.00 -14.97 -14.92
CA LEU A 476 19.15 -15.51 -14.18
C LEU A 476 19.43 -17.00 -14.48
N ARG A 477 18.36 -17.82 -14.51
CA ARG A 477 18.48 -19.26 -14.84
C ARG A 477 18.87 -19.50 -16.30
N GLN A 478 18.54 -18.60 -17.22
CA GLN A 478 18.96 -18.72 -18.61
C GLN A 478 20.44 -18.35 -18.78
N GLN A 479 20.88 -17.26 -18.14
CA GLN A 479 22.27 -16.81 -18.19
C GLN A 479 23.24 -17.86 -17.60
N THR A 480 22.85 -18.54 -16.53
CA THR A 480 23.64 -19.62 -15.89
C THR A 480 23.69 -20.92 -16.69
N ARG A 481 22.81 -21.09 -17.69
CA ARG A 481 22.77 -22.28 -18.57
C ARG A 481 23.51 -22.07 -19.89
N LEU A 482 23.94 -20.85 -20.20
CA LEU A 482 24.73 -20.58 -21.40
C LEU A 482 26.19 -21.01 -21.17
N PRO A 483 26.74 -21.88 -22.03
CA PRO A 483 28.05 -22.52 -21.84
C PRO A 483 29.24 -21.57 -22.01
#